data_AF-A0A1P8YDT1-F1
#
_entry.id   AF-A0A1P8YDT1-F1
#
_cell.length_a   1.000
_cell.length_b   1.000
_cell.length_c   1.000
_cell.angle_alpha   90.00
_cell.angle_beta   90.00
_cell.angle_gamma   90.00
#
_symmetry.space_group_name_H-M   'P 1'
#
loop_
_entity.id
_entity.type
_entity.pdbx_description
1 polymer ?
#
loop_
_entity_poly.entity_id
_entity_poly.type
_entity_poly.pdbx_seq_one_letter_code
_entity_poly.pdbx_strand_id
1 'polypeptide(L)'
;MELKRRCDQAPELIAAARAAAMPSEILAPLVGARSLAVALREQGMSLGEQAGSENALSVALHRLMFEVECNPNVKHDWAIQRPALELKVTEQRIIGAARVYNDSATAVNRLVRSVPAGVVARLVGGQQVPLFEATVVELPIGPDVAAEAHALHDVAPLAPLHDEVVSPAPLHDDTVAPTGREADVPGALL
;
A
#
# COMPACT_ATOMS: atom_id res chain seq x y z
N MET A 1 9.95 -17.93 15.86
CA MET A 1 9.17 -19.16 15.60
C MET A 1 7.78 -18.81 15.07
N GLU A 2 6.92 -18.12 15.83
CA GLU A 2 5.54 -17.83 15.40
C GLU A 2 5.43 -17.02 14.09
N LEU A 3 6.35 -16.08 13.82
CA LEU A 3 6.40 -15.36 12.54
C LEU A 3 6.52 -16.30 11.33
N LYS A 4 7.38 -17.31 11.44
CA LYS A 4 7.53 -18.36 10.43
C LYS A 4 6.25 -19.19 10.32
N ARG A 5 5.66 -19.59 11.45
CA ARG A 5 4.42 -20.37 11.49
C ARG A 5 3.28 -19.66 10.75
N ARG A 6 3.10 -18.34 10.97
CA ARG A 6 2.12 -17.52 10.27
C ARG A 6 2.34 -17.51 8.76
N CYS A 7 3.59 -17.38 8.31
CA CYS A 7 3.93 -17.45 6.89
C CYS A 7 3.65 -18.84 6.29
N ASP A 8 3.87 -19.90 7.05
CA ASP A 8 3.66 -21.27 6.59
C ASP A 8 2.15 -21.62 6.53
N GLN A 9 1.32 -21.03 7.39
CA GLN A 9 -0.14 -21.23 7.45
C GLN A 9 -0.92 -20.36 6.45
N ALA A 10 -0.45 -19.14 6.15
CA ALA A 10 -1.15 -18.20 5.28
C ALA A 10 -1.60 -18.77 3.91
N PRO A 11 -0.85 -19.65 3.22
CA PRO A 11 -1.28 -20.25 1.95
C PRO A 11 -2.58 -21.05 2.06
N GLU A 12 -2.82 -21.71 3.20
CA GLU A 12 -4.06 -22.48 3.40
C GLU A 12 -5.28 -21.56 3.39
N LEU A 13 -5.23 -20.45 4.14
CA LEU A 13 -6.30 -19.46 4.16
C LEU A 13 -6.48 -18.79 2.79
N ILE A 14 -5.37 -18.44 2.10
CA ILE A 14 -5.43 -17.82 0.76
C ILE A 14 -6.09 -18.75 -0.25
N ALA A 15 -5.77 -20.05 -0.22
CA ALA A 15 -6.34 -21.03 -1.13
C ALA A 15 -7.85 -21.19 -0.88
N ALA A 16 -8.27 -21.30 0.37
CA ALA A 16 -9.69 -21.37 0.74
C ALA A 16 -10.45 -20.09 0.32
N ALA A 17 -9.89 -18.92 0.57
CA ALA A 17 -10.48 -17.63 0.17
C ALA A 17 -10.61 -17.49 -1.35
N ARG A 18 -9.63 -17.98 -2.13
CA ARG A 18 -9.73 -18.02 -3.61
C ARG A 18 -10.84 -18.97 -4.07
N ALA A 19 -10.96 -20.15 -3.45
CA ALA A 19 -12.00 -21.11 -3.80
C ALA A 19 -13.41 -20.54 -3.55
N ALA A 20 -13.55 -19.68 -2.54
CA ALA A 20 -14.79 -18.96 -2.25
C ALA A 20 -14.96 -17.65 -3.05
N ALA A 21 -14.13 -17.41 -4.06
CA ALA A 21 -14.18 -16.23 -4.92
C ALA A 21 -14.07 -14.90 -4.16
N MET A 22 -13.25 -14.84 -3.11
CA MET A 22 -13.00 -13.58 -2.40
C MET A 22 -12.29 -12.54 -3.29
N PRO A 23 -12.52 -11.23 -3.05
CA PRO A 23 -11.99 -10.16 -3.88
C PRO A 23 -10.45 -10.15 -3.94
N SER A 24 -9.90 -9.96 -5.14
CA SER A 24 -8.45 -9.85 -5.38
C SER A 24 -7.80 -8.71 -4.61
N GLU A 25 -8.56 -7.63 -4.38
CA GLU A 25 -8.13 -6.42 -3.67
C GLU A 25 -7.80 -6.69 -2.20
N ILE A 26 -8.28 -7.83 -1.67
CA ILE A 26 -8.03 -8.29 -0.30
C ILE A 26 -6.92 -9.33 -0.29
N LEU A 27 -6.89 -10.22 -1.29
CA LEU A 27 -5.91 -11.31 -1.37
C LEU A 27 -4.53 -10.88 -1.88
N ALA A 28 -4.45 -9.94 -2.83
CA ALA A 28 -3.19 -9.52 -3.42
C ALA A 28 -2.24 -8.85 -2.38
N PRO A 29 -2.71 -7.92 -1.52
CA PRO A 29 -1.87 -7.37 -0.46
C PRO A 29 -1.33 -8.44 0.50
N LEU A 30 -2.15 -9.45 0.83
CA LEU A 30 -1.74 -10.54 1.70
C LEU A 30 -0.66 -11.41 1.08
N VAL A 31 -0.80 -11.76 -0.20
CA VAL A 31 0.20 -12.54 -0.94
C VAL A 31 1.52 -11.77 -1.00
N GLY A 32 1.49 -10.47 -1.33
CA GLY A 32 2.67 -9.61 -1.38
C GLY A 32 3.34 -9.40 -0.02
N ALA A 33 2.56 -9.16 1.03
CA ALA A 33 3.11 -9.01 2.38
C ALA A 33 3.76 -10.31 2.88
N ARG A 34 3.17 -11.47 2.56
CA ARG A 34 3.76 -12.77 2.88
C ARG A 34 5.07 -12.99 2.13
N SER A 35 5.11 -12.71 0.83
CA SER A 35 6.34 -12.92 0.04
C SER A 35 7.47 -12.05 0.55
N LEU A 36 7.19 -10.79 0.91
CA LEU A 36 8.16 -9.89 1.53
C LEU A 36 8.68 -10.42 2.86
N ALA A 37 7.78 -10.85 3.76
CA ALA A 37 8.16 -11.39 5.07
C ALA A 37 9.02 -12.66 4.96
N VAL A 38 8.71 -13.53 4.00
CA VAL A 38 9.52 -14.72 3.71
C VAL A 38 10.91 -14.31 3.20
N ALA A 39 10.97 -13.39 2.23
CA ALA A 39 12.22 -12.96 1.62
C ALA A 39 13.19 -12.33 2.64
N LEU A 40 12.72 -11.39 3.47
CA LEU A 40 13.58 -10.75 4.49
C LEU A 40 14.09 -11.76 5.53
N ARG A 41 13.27 -12.75 5.87
CA ARG A 41 13.67 -13.81 6.79
C ARG A 41 14.73 -14.73 6.17
N GLU A 42 14.59 -15.09 4.90
CA GLU A 42 15.57 -15.91 4.17
C GLU A 42 16.90 -15.18 3.95
N GLN A 43 16.87 -13.85 3.85
CA GLN A 43 18.07 -13.00 3.81
C GLN A 43 18.80 -12.91 5.16
N GLY A 44 18.25 -13.47 6.24
CA GLY A 44 18.88 -13.47 7.56
C GLY A 44 18.84 -12.11 8.26
N MET A 45 17.93 -11.21 7.85
CA MET A 45 17.76 -9.90 8.47
C MET A 45 17.50 -10.00 9.98
N SER A 46 17.92 -9.00 10.74
CA SER A 46 17.65 -8.95 12.17
C SER A 46 16.15 -8.86 12.46
N LEU A 47 15.74 -9.18 13.70
CA LEU A 47 14.34 -9.15 14.08
C LEU A 47 13.71 -7.75 13.96
N GLY A 48 14.50 -6.69 14.24
CA GLY A 48 14.07 -5.31 14.05
C GLY A 48 13.86 -4.94 12.57
N GLU A 49 14.75 -5.39 11.69
CA GLU A 49 14.63 -5.15 10.24
C GLU A 49 13.45 -5.91 9.62
N GLN A 50 13.12 -7.10 10.15
CA GLN A 50 11.94 -7.85 9.72
C GLN A 50 10.61 -7.20 10.15
N ALA A 51 10.61 -6.37 11.20
CA ALA A 51 9.39 -5.86 11.85
C ALA A 51 8.43 -5.14 10.88
N GLY A 52 8.96 -4.38 9.92
CA GLY A 52 8.15 -3.70 8.91
C GLY A 52 7.36 -4.68 8.02
N SER A 53 8.02 -5.71 7.50
CA SER A 53 7.37 -6.74 6.66
C SER A 53 6.35 -7.57 7.44
N GLU A 54 6.67 -7.92 8.69
CA GLU A 54 5.79 -8.70 9.54
C GLU A 54 4.57 -7.88 9.98
N ASN A 55 4.70 -6.56 10.14
CA ASN A 55 3.57 -5.66 10.37
C ASN A 55 2.67 -5.56 9.12
N ALA A 56 3.26 -5.44 7.92
CA ALA A 56 2.48 -5.43 6.68
C ALA A 56 1.65 -6.72 6.52
N LEU A 57 2.23 -7.87 6.87
CA LEU A 57 1.52 -9.16 6.86
C LEU A 57 0.40 -9.20 7.91
N SER A 58 0.63 -8.68 9.11
CA SER A 58 -0.41 -8.57 10.17
C SER A 58 -1.61 -7.75 9.69
N VAL A 59 -1.35 -6.58 9.10
CA VAL A 59 -2.39 -5.68 8.58
C VAL A 59 -3.21 -6.36 7.48
N ALA A 60 -2.55 -7.02 6.53
CA ALA A 60 -3.24 -7.72 5.45
C ALA A 60 -4.08 -8.90 5.96
N LEU A 61 -3.59 -9.64 6.96
CA LEU A 61 -4.33 -10.72 7.60
C LEU A 61 -5.56 -10.20 8.35
N HIS A 62 -5.43 -9.11 9.11
CA HIS A 62 -6.58 -8.51 9.80
C HIS A 62 -7.66 -8.05 8.83
N ARG A 63 -7.26 -7.46 7.69
CA ARG A 63 -8.21 -7.07 6.63
C ARG A 63 -8.95 -8.28 6.07
N LEU A 64 -8.25 -9.38 5.80
CA LEU A 64 -8.88 -10.61 5.33
C LEU A 64 -9.81 -11.21 6.38
N MET A 65 -9.41 -11.28 7.65
CA MET A 65 -10.26 -11.78 8.74
C MET A 65 -11.53 -10.95 8.90
N PHE A 66 -11.42 -9.63 8.81
CA PHE A 66 -12.58 -8.74 8.83
C PHE A 66 -13.55 -9.05 7.69
N GLU A 67 -13.05 -9.20 6.46
CA GLU A 67 -13.90 -9.55 5.31
C GLU A 67 -14.58 -10.91 5.49
N VAL A 68 -13.86 -11.91 6.00
CA VAL A 68 -14.40 -13.25 6.30
C VAL A 68 -15.54 -13.18 7.33
N GLU A 69 -15.44 -12.29 8.32
CA GLU A 69 -16.47 -12.10 9.35
C GLU A 69 -17.69 -11.30 8.82
N CYS A 70 -17.45 -10.37 7.89
CA CYS A 70 -18.47 -9.49 7.31
C CYS A 70 -19.24 -10.12 6.14
N ASN A 71 -18.64 -11.08 5.41
CA ASN A 71 -19.23 -11.65 4.21
C ASN A 71 -20.08 -12.91 4.53
N PRO A 72 -21.42 -12.85 4.41
CA PRO A 72 -22.31 -13.95 4.81
C PRO A 72 -22.07 -15.25 4.03
N ASN A 73 -21.54 -15.16 2.81
CA ASN A 73 -21.33 -16.33 1.95
C ASN A 73 -20.18 -17.22 2.45
N VAL A 74 -19.20 -16.64 3.15
CA VAL A 74 -18.00 -17.33 3.63
C VAL A 74 -17.91 -17.42 5.16
N LYS A 75 -18.75 -16.66 5.87
CA LYS A 75 -18.79 -16.62 7.33
C LYS A 75 -18.98 -17.98 7.99
N HIS A 76 -19.70 -18.88 7.34
CA HIS A 76 -19.97 -20.23 7.85
C HIS A 76 -19.20 -21.32 7.10
N ASP A 77 -18.30 -20.95 6.18
CA ASP A 77 -17.49 -21.92 5.45
C ASP A 77 -16.33 -22.41 6.34
N TRP A 78 -16.40 -23.68 6.75
CA TRP A 78 -15.38 -24.30 7.58
C TRP A 78 -14.00 -24.34 6.92
N ALA A 79 -13.94 -24.40 5.59
CA ALA A 79 -12.68 -24.37 4.85
C ALA A 79 -11.92 -23.04 5.05
N ILE A 80 -12.63 -21.96 5.38
CA ILE A 80 -12.07 -20.64 5.66
C ILE A 80 -11.95 -20.40 7.16
N GLN A 81 -12.98 -20.74 7.94
CA GLN A 81 -13.02 -20.47 9.39
C GLN A 81 -11.90 -21.17 10.15
N ARG A 82 -11.60 -22.43 9.80
CA ARG A 82 -10.53 -23.20 10.45
C ARG A 82 -9.15 -22.53 10.32
N PRO A 83 -8.62 -22.27 9.11
CA PRO A 83 -7.31 -21.63 8.98
C PRO A 83 -7.31 -20.18 9.49
N ALA A 84 -8.43 -19.46 9.38
CA ALA A 84 -8.55 -18.11 9.95
C ALA A 84 -8.39 -18.12 11.48
N LEU A 85 -9.02 -19.06 12.18
CA LEU A 85 -8.88 -19.21 13.63
C LEU A 85 -7.45 -19.57 14.04
N GLU A 86 -6.82 -20.49 13.32
CA GLU A 86 -5.43 -20.88 13.63
C GLU A 86 -4.45 -19.70 13.45
N LEU A 87 -4.63 -18.92 12.37
CA LEU A 87 -3.86 -17.70 12.15
C LEU A 87 -4.13 -16.66 13.24
N LYS A 88 -5.38 -16.51 13.70
CA LYS A 88 -5.74 -15.59 14.80
C LYS A 88 -5.03 -15.96 16.10
N VAL A 89 -4.96 -17.24 16.43
CA VAL A 89 -4.19 -17.72 17.61
C VAL A 89 -2.71 -17.42 17.44
N THR A 90 -2.15 -17.64 16.25
CA THR A 90 -0.75 -17.36 15.95
C THR A 90 -0.46 -15.86 16.06
N GLU A 91 -1.37 -15.00 15.59
CA GLU A 91 -1.27 -13.54 15.69
C GLU A 91 -1.28 -13.06 17.15
N GLN A 92 -2.18 -13.60 17.98
CA GLN A 92 -2.20 -13.30 19.42
C GLN A 92 -0.88 -13.66 20.12
N ARG A 93 -0.27 -14.79 19.75
CA ARG A 93 1.04 -15.20 20.27
C ARG A 93 2.14 -14.27 19.80
N ILE A 94 2.11 -13.83 18.54
CA ILE A 94 3.07 -12.85 18.00
C ILE A 94 2.97 -11.53 18.77
N ILE A 95 1.75 -11.01 18.99
CA ILE A 95 1.52 -9.78 19.76
C ILE A 95 2.09 -9.90 21.18
N GLY A 96 1.83 -11.02 21.86
CA GLY A 96 2.37 -11.29 23.18
C GLY A 96 3.91 -11.36 23.18
N ALA A 97 4.49 -12.06 22.22
CA ALA A 97 5.94 -12.20 22.08
C ALA A 97 6.62 -10.85 21.75
N ALA A 98 6.02 -10.04 20.88
CA ALA A 98 6.49 -8.71 20.53
C ALA A 98 6.52 -7.79 21.75
N ARG A 99 5.46 -7.80 22.58
CA ARG A 99 5.43 -7.05 23.83
C ARG A 99 6.57 -7.46 24.76
N VAL A 100 6.70 -8.76 25.04
CA VAL A 100 7.75 -9.27 25.94
C VAL A 100 9.15 -8.95 25.42
N TYR A 101 9.35 -9.04 24.11
CA TYR A 101 10.61 -8.65 23.47
C TYR A 101 10.88 -7.15 23.65
N ASN A 102 9.90 -6.29 23.35
CA ASN A 102 10.06 -4.83 23.46
C ASN A 102 10.29 -4.39 24.91
N ASP A 103 9.61 -5.00 25.88
CA ASP A 103 9.82 -4.75 27.30
C ASP A 103 11.25 -5.10 27.73
N SER A 104 11.74 -6.27 27.28
CA SER A 104 13.11 -6.73 27.56
C SER A 104 14.17 -5.87 26.88
N ALA A 105 13.99 -5.55 25.60
CA ALA A 105 14.87 -4.67 24.84
C ALA A 105 14.93 -3.27 25.46
N THR A 106 13.79 -2.74 25.90
CA THR A 106 13.71 -1.45 26.59
C THR A 106 14.45 -1.49 27.92
N ALA A 107 14.31 -2.55 28.72
CA ALA A 107 15.04 -2.72 29.97
C ALA A 107 16.56 -2.74 29.74
N VAL A 108 17.03 -3.52 28.74
CA VAL A 108 18.45 -3.55 28.34
C VAL A 108 18.92 -2.17 27.88
N ASN A 109 18.16 -1.50 27.02
CA ASN A 109 18.51 -0.18 26.50
C ASN A 109 18.58 0.87 27.62
N ARG A 110 17.73 0.79 28.64
CA ARG A 110 17.80 1.65 29.83
C ARG A 110 19.08 1.40 30.64
N LEU A 111 19.47 0.15 30.82
CA LEU A 111 20.71 -0.22 31.54
C LEU A 111 21.96 0.22 30.79
N VAL A 112 22.00 0.04 29.47
CA VAL A 112 23.13 0.48 28.62
C VAL A 112 23.27 2.00 28.62
N ARG A 113 22.18 2.75 28.86
CA ARG A 113 22.19 4.22 28.94
C ARG A 113 22.41 4.78 30.34
N SER A 114 22.23 3.99 31.40
CA SER A 114 22.35 4.47 32.78
C SER A 114 23.81 4.52 33.25
N VAL A 115 24.09 5.31 34.29
CA VAL A 115 25.40 5.34 34.95
C VAL A 115 25.26 4.66 36.32
N PRO A 116 26.18 3.75 36.72
CA PRO A 116 27.44 3.39 36.06
C PRO A 116 27.34 2.24 35.03
N ALA A 117 26.20 1.56 34.94
CA ALA A 117 26.04 0.33 34.15
C ALA A 117 26.40 0.49 32.66
N GLY A 118 26.04 1.60 32.03
CA GLY A 118 26.35 1.93 30.64
C GLY A 118 27.85 2.13 30.36
N VAL A 119 28.63 2.59 31.34
CA VAL A 119 30.09 2.70 31.22
C VAL A 119 30.69 1.29 31.15
N VAL A 120 30.28 0.42 32.08
CA VAL A 120 30.71 -0.98 32.09
C VAL A 120 30.24 -1.71 30.82
N ALA A 121 28.99 -1.50 30.40
CA ALA A 121 28.44 -2.07 29.17
C ALA A 121 29.29 -1.69 27.95
N ARG A 122 29.65 -0.42 27.79
CA ARG A 122 30.52 0.04 26.70
C ARG A 122 31.91 -0.60 26.74
N LEU A 123 32.51 -0.77 27.92
CA LEU A 123 33.82 -1.41 28.09
C LEU A 123 33.82 -2.88 27.68
N VAL A 124 32.70 -3.59 27.86
CA VAL A 124 32.54 -5.00 27.42
C VAL A 124 31.86 -5.13 26.05
N GLY A 125 31.69 -4.03 25.31
CA GLY A 125 31.11 -4.02 23.96
C GLY A 125 29.58 -4.12 23.90
N GLY A 126 28.87 -3.95 25.02
CA GLY A 126 27.41 -3.93 25.09
C GLY A 126 26.81 -2.80 24.25
N GLN A 127 25.83 -3.16 23.41
CA GLN A 127 25.12 -2.25 22.52
C GLN A 127 23.61 -2.24 22.84
N GLN A 128 22.92 -1.26 22.27
CA GLN A 128 21.46 -1.21 22.31
C GLN A 128 20.86 -2.33 21.45
N VAL A 129 19.73 -2.85 21.90
CA VAL A 129 18.95 -3.87 21.21
C VAL A 129 17.86 -3.16 20.40
N PRO A 130 17.71 -3.44 19.10
CA PRO A 130 16.64 -2.86 18.30
C PRO A 130 15.27 -3.35 18.77
N LEU A 131 14.28 -2.48 18.83
CA LEU A 131 12.91 -2.86 19.17
C LEU A 131 12.23 -3.57 17.99
N PHE A 132 11.25 -4.41 18.30
CA PHE A 132 10.34 -4.99 17.32
C PHE A 132 9.18 -4.03 17.13
N GLU A 133 9.48 -2.94 16.43
CA GLU A 133 8.51 -1.94 16.01
C GLU A 133 8.81 -1.62 14.56
N ALA A 134 7.77 -1.29 13.79
CA ALA A 134 7.94 -0.82 12.43
C ALA A 134 8.62 0.56 12.49
N THR A 135 9.96 0.55 12.55
CA THR A 135 10.73 1.68 12.07
C THR A 135 10.41 1.75 10.58
N VAL A 136 9.98 2.91 10.10
CA VAL A 136 9.82 3.15 8.66
C VAL A 136 11.11 2.68 8.01
N VAL A 137 11.04 1.58 7.27
CA VAL A 137 12.17 1.12 6.47
C VAL A 137 12.23 2.12 5.33
N GLU A 138 13.00 3.20 5.52
CA GLU A 138 13.53 3.96 4.40
C GLU A 138 14.42 2.98 3.64
N LEU A 139 13.83 2.30 2.66
CA LEU A 139 14.60 1.62 1.63
C LEU A 139 15.54 2.68 1.06
N PRO A 140 16.86 2.44 0.99
CA PRO A 140 17.76 3.34 0.29
C PRO A 140 17.37 3.30 -1.18
N ILE A 141 16.46 4.19 -1.57
CA ILE A 141 16.15 4.45 -2.95
C ILE A 141 17.43 5.08 -3.49
N GLY A 142 18.19 4.32 -4.26
CA GLY A 142 19.38 4.83 -4.93
C GLY A 142 19.04 6.10 -5.73
N PRO A 143 20.00 7.01 -5.94
CA PRO A 143 19.75 8.34 -6.52
C PRO A 143 19.13 8.33 -7.92
N ASP A 144 19.02 7.17 -8.57
CA ASP A 144 18.54 7.02 -9.94
C ASP A 144 17.02 7.20 -10.09
N VAL A 145 16.22 6.82 -9.08
CA VAL A 145 14.74 6.93 -9.13
C VAL A 145 14.22 8.30 -8.67
N ALA A 146 15.04 9.08 -7.96
CA ALA A 146 14.71 10.46 -7.60
C ALA A 146 14.76 11.39 -8.81
N ALA A 147 15.58 11.07 -9.83
CA ALA A 147 15.69 11.84 -11.07
C ALA A 147 14.43 11.70 -11.95
N GLU A 148 13.81 10.51 -12.01
CA GLU A 148 12.57 10.30 -12.77
C GLU A 148 11.35 10.93 -12.10
N ALA A 149 11.31 11.02 -10.76
CA ALA A 149 10.21 11.67 -10.05
C ALA A 149 10.17 13.19 -10.24
N HIS A 150 11.31 13.84 -10.48
CA HIS A 150 11.38 15.28 -10.76
C HIS A 150 10.97 15.63 -12.20
N ALA A 151 11.06 14.68 -13.14
CA ALA A 151 10.75 14.90 -14.55
C ALA A 151 9.24 14.88 -14.87
N LEU A 152 8.37 14.43 -13.96
CA LEU A 152 6.92 14.44 -14.14
C LEU A 152 6.21 15.70 -13.60
N HIS A 153 6.93 16.62 -12.93
CA HIS A 153 6.32 17.83 -12.35
C HIS A 153 6.38 19.07 -13.26
N ASP A 154 7.12 19.01 -14.38
CA ASP A 154 7.28 20.12 -15.33
C ASP A 154 6.34 20.03 -16.56
N VAL A 155 5.07 19.66 -16.35
CA VAL A 155 4.02 20.00 -17.33
C VAL A 155 3.48 21.37 -16.97
N ALA A 156 3.98 22.40 -17.67
CA ALA A 156 3.52 23.78 -17.55
C ALA A 156 1.98 23.87 -17.69
N PRO A 157 1.30 24.74 -16.92
CA PRO A 157 -0.14 24.90 -17.03
C PRO A 157 -0.49 25.49 -18.41
N LEU A 158 -1.47 24.88 -19.08
CA LEU A 158 -2.05 25.39 -20.33
C LEU A 158 -2.61 26.80 -20.07
N ALA A 159 -2.00 27.82 -20.68
CA ALA A 159 -2.47 29.20 -20.60
C ALA A 159 -3.87 29.35 -21.24
N PRO A 160 -4.71 30.29 -20.76
CA PRO A 160 -6.02 30.52 -21.36
C PRO A 160 -5.85 31.17 -22.75
N LEU A 161 -6.56 30.63 -23.76
CA LEU A 161 -6.62 31.23 -25.09
C LEU A 161 -7.43 32.52 -25.01
N HIS A 162 -6.76 33.66 -25.21
CA HIS A 162 -7.38 34.96 -25.39
C HIS A 162 -8.00 35.07 -26.79
N ASP A 163 -9.24 35.60 -26.87
CA ASP A 163 -9.89 36.02 -28.10
C ASP A 163 -9.05 37.12 -28.78
N GLU A 164 -8.40 36.79 -29.90
CA GLU A 164 -7.75 37.77 -30.76
C GLU A 164 -8.65 38.05 -31.97
N VAL A 165 -9.36 39.19 -31.90
CA VAL A 165 -10.16 39.76 -32.98
C VAL A 165 -9.22 40.23 -34.08
N VAL A 166 -9.08 39.43 -35.14
CA VAL A 166 -8.40 39.85 -36.37
C VAL A 166 -9.40 40.60 -37.26
N SER A 167 -9.15 41.89 -37.43
CA SER A 167 -9.85 42.80 -38.34
C SER A 167 -9.44 42.55 -39.80
N PRO A 168 -10.37 42.41 -40.77
CA PRO A 168 -10.00 42.26 -42.19
C PRO A 168 -9.82 43.60 -42.91
N ALA A 169 -8.76 43.68 -43.73
CA ALA A 169 -8.42 44.78 -44.64
C ALA A 169 -9.33 44.85 -45.89
N PRO A 170 -9.32 45.93 -46.69
CA PRO A 170 -10.52 46.43 -47.38
C PRO A 170 -10.81 45.87 -48.78
N LEU A 171 -12.08 46.04 -49.12
CA LEU A 171 -12.84 45.70 -50.33
C LEU A 171 -12.19 46.14 -51.66
N HIS A 172 -12.23 45.26 -52.66
CA HIS A 172 -12.31 45.66 -54.06
C HIS A 172 -13.74 45.46 -54.55
N ASP A 173 -14.23 46.53 -55.17
CA ASP A 173 -15.55 46.77 -55.72
C ASP A 173 -15.62 46.22 -57.15
N ASP A 174 -16.63 45.41 -57.46
CA ASP A 174 -17.08 45.14 -58.82
C ASP A 174 -18.57 44.76 -58.78
N THR A 175 -19.42 45.79 -58.74
CA THR A 175 -20.62 46.01 -59.56
C THR A 175 -21.31 44.77 -60.18
N VAL A 176 -22.59 44.53 -59.84
CA VAL A 176 -23.80 44.60 -60.71
C VAL A 176 -24.99 43.86 -60.03
N ALA A 177 -26.12 44.57 -59.94
CA ALA A 177 -27.42 44.17 -59.37
C ALA A 177 -28.33 43.45 -60.42
N PRO A 178 -29.68 43.36 -60.24
CA PRO A 178 -30.45 42.53 -59.31
C PRO A 178 -31.55 41.70 -60.05
N THR A 179 -32.50 41.12 -59.28
CA THR A 179 -33.85 40.57 -59.61
C THR A 179 -33.92 39.03 -59.46
N GLY A 180 -34.90 38.42 -58.80
CA GLY A 180 -36.07 38.85 -58.06
C GLY A 180 -36.91 37.62 -57.65
N ARG A 181 -37.87 37.84 -56.74
CA ARG A 181 -39.16 37.13 -56.60
C ARG A 181 -39.24 35.80 -55.81
N GLU A 182 -39.55 35.97 -54.52
CA GLU A 182 -40.84 35.64 -53.86
C GLU A 182 -41.51 34.24 -53.98
N ALA A 183 -41.99 33.79 -52.80
CA ALA A 183 -43.06 32.81 -52.52
C ALA A 183 -42.66 31.32 -52.57
N ASP A 184 -43.14 30.39 -51.74
CA ASP A 184 -44.24 30.32 -50.77
C ASP A 184 -44.02 29.07 -49.88
N VAL A 185 -44.66 28.99 -48.72
CA VAL A 185 -44.59 27.88 -47.74
C VAL A 185 -45.87 26.99 -47.88
N PRO A 186 -46.24 26.11 -46.93
CA PRO A 186 -46.03 24.65 -46.87
C PRO A 186 -47.30 23.79 -47.12
N GLY A 187 -47.15 22.45 -47.19
CA GLY A 187 -48.23 21.46 -46.96
C GLY A 187 -47.64 20.20 -46.32
N ALA A 188 -47.98 19.85 -45.07
CA ALA A 188 -49.21 19.22 -44.57
C ALA A 188 -49.21 17.68 -44.70
N LEU A 189 -49.12 17.04 -43.53
CA LEU A 189 -49.75 15.79 -43.08
C LEU A 189 -49.84 14.59 -44.05
N LEU A 190 -49.22 13.49 -43.63
CA LEU A 190 -49.86 12.17 -43.46
C LEU A 190 -49.19 11.43 -42.30
#